data_AF-R6U4N8-F1
#
_entry.id   AF-R6U4N8-F1
#
_cell.length_a   1.000
_cell.length_b   1.000
_cell.length_c   1.000
_cell.angle_alpha   90.00
_cell.angle_beta   90.00
_cell.angle_gamma   90.00
#
_symmetry.space_group_name_H-M   'P 1'
#
loop_
_entity.id
_entity.type
_entity.pdbx_description
1 polymer ?
#
loop_
_entity_poly.entity_id
_entity_poly.type
_entity_poly.pdbx_seq_one_letter_code
_entity_poly.pdbx_strand_id
1 'polypeptide(L)'
;MATMAKWGSKTWAVSQKKVVALEGLAFSYSQVADNNTSTEEKKTTNERGTDLFPLSFTTVLHSGAGVDVRAEIESWKELVTKVNYFYLGGKKLGPKLQLRKVSVSNVEIDDLGRMRLATLSFEFKEYDPDTTSVPVSTTALNVKASTASKSQNKPANTQAQAAPKKTISVGCYVKPTGSRYATGQKIPNWVKERSHKVSQIKESQNKVLLGHPDGINSWVYLSEVTLV
;
A
#
# COMPACT_ATOMS: atom_id res chain seq x y z
N MET A 1 10.09 -9.92 34.03
CA MET A 1 9.64 -9.13 32.85
C MET A 1 9.92 -9.94 31.61
N ALA A 2 8.93 -10.17 30.76
CA ALA A 2 9.13 -10.88 29.50
C ALA A 2 9.55 -9.85 28.43
N THR A 3 10.78 -9.95 27.95
CA THR A 3 11.28 -9.14 26.83
C THR A 3 11.03 -9.88 25.53
N MET A 4 10.19 -9.32 24.67
CA MET A 4 9.86 -9.89 23.37
C MET A 4 10.96 -9.57 22.37
N ALA A 5 11.37 -8.31 22.30
CA ALA A 5 12.37 -7.85 21.35
C ALA A 5 13.22 -6.70 21.91
N LYS A 6 14.38 -6.47 21.29
CA LYS A 6 15.26 -5.34 21.60
C LYS A 6 15.96 -4.85 20.33
N TRP A 7 16.07 -3.54 20.21
CA TRP A 7 16.85 -2.89 19.15
C TRP A 7 17.52 -1.65 19.71
N GLY A 8 18.85 -1.67 19.81
CA GLY A 8 19.61 -0.62 20.51
C GLY A 8 19.14 -0.41 21.95
N SER A 9 18.73 0.82 22.27
CA SER A 9 18.16 1.18 23.58
C SER A 9 16.67 0.86 23.72
N LYS A 10 16.00 0.50 22.62
CA LYS A 10 14.56 0.22 22.59
C LYS A 10 14.29 -1.23 22.93
N THR A 11 13.27 -1.44 23.77
CA THR A 11 12.89 -2.77 24.26
C THR A 11 11.38 -2.92 24.18
N TRP A 12 10.92 -4.01 23.55
CA TRP A 12 9.52 -4.43 23.55
C TRP A 12 9.34 -5.46 24.64
N ALA A 13 8.51 -5.11 25.62
CA ALA A 13 8.29 -5.94 26.80
C ALA A 13 6.86 -5.77 27.32
N VAL A 14 6.36 -6.86 27.90
CA VAL A 14 5.09 -6.88 28.60
C VAL A 14 5.37 -7.07 30.09
N SER A 15 4.86 -6.15 30.90
CA SER A 15 4.99 -6.14 32.35
C SER A 15 3.71 -5.61 32.99
N GLN A 16 3.58 -5.79 34.31
CA GLN A 16 2.43 -5.29 35.06
C GLN A 16 2.31 -3.75 35.05
N LYS A 17 3.40 -3.02 34.75
CA LYS A 17 3.44 -1.55 34.76
C LYS A 17 3.51 -0.92 33.37
N LYS A 18 4.00 -1.67 32.38
CA LYS A 18 4.24 -1.20 31.02
C LYS A 18 3.98 -2.32 30.03
N VAL A 19 3.11 -2.07 29.05
CA VAL A 19 2.88 -2.99 27.93
C VAL A 19 3.27 -2.30 26.63
N VAL A 20 4.34 -2.77 26.01
CA VAL A 20 4.75 -2.39 24.65
C VAL A 20 5.03 -3.67 23.90
N ALA A 21 3.99 -4.20 23.26
CA ALA A 21 4.05 -5.46 22.54
C ALA A 21 4.47 -5.22 21.08
N LEU A 22 5.25 -6.16 20.55
CA LEU A 22 5.55 -6.21 19.12
C LEU A 22 4.47 -7.06 18.43
N GLU A 23 3.87 -6.50 17.39
CA GLU A 23 2.78 -7.13 16.63
C GLU A 23 3.05 -7.10 15.12
N GLY A 24 2.53 -8.08 14.39
CA GLY A 24 2.63 -8.10 12.91
C GLY A 24 4.07 -8.16 12.38
N LEU A 25 4.94 -8.95 13.04
CA LEU A 25 6.33 -9.14 12.61
C LEU A 25 6.39 -9.78 11.22
N ALA A 26 7.07 -9.11 10.28
CA ALA A 26 7.31 -9.60 8.93
C ALA A 26 8.75 -9.34 8.50
N PHE A 27 9.43 -10.40 8.03
CA PHE A 27 10.76 -10.33 7.44
C PHE A 27 10.92 -11.43 6.38
N SER A 28 11.88 -11.28 5.47
CA SER A 28 12.17 -12.26 4.43
C SER A 28 13.67 -12.42 4.18
N TYR A 29 14.06 -13.60 3.71
CA TYR A 29 15.39 -13.86 3.16
C TYR A 29 15.19 -14.23 1.69
N SER A 30 15.86 -13.51 0.79
CA SER A 30 15.75 -13.72 -0.65
C SER A 30 17.15 -13.75 -1.28
N GLN A 31 17.31 -14.57 -2.29
CA GLN A 31 18.54 -14.68 -3.09
C GLN A 31 18.27 -14.09 -4.47
N VAL A 32 19.19 -13.27 -4.95
CA VAL A 32 19.18 -12.75 -6.31
C VAL A 32 19.82 -13.80 -7.22
N ALA A 33 19.00 -14.40 -8.08
CA ALA A 33 19.46 -15.30 -9.13
C ALA A 33 19.23 -14.65 -10.51
N ASP A 34 20.31 -14.31 -11.20
CA ASP A 34 20.23 -13.90 -12.61
C ASP A 34 20.06 -15.16 -13.47
N ASN A 35 18.87 -15.33 -14.06
CA ASN A 35 18.62 -16.40 -15.01
C ASN A 35 19.13 -15.96 -16.38
N ASN A 36 20.32 -16.42 -16.78
CA ASN A 36 20.89 -16.05 -18.06
C ASN A 36 20.09 -16.72 -19.19
N THR A 37 19.41 -15.95 -20.03
CA THR A 37 18.70 -16.45 -21.22
C THR A 37 19.69 -16.63 -22.38
N SER A 38 20.68 -17.51 -22.23
CA SER A 38 21.50 -17.96 -23.37
C SER A 38 20.90 -19.23 -23.97
N THR A 39 20.65 -19.17 -25.28
CA THR A 39 20.02 -20.19 -26.12
C THR A 39 20.93 -21.37 -26.46
N GLU A 40 21.83 -21.80 -25.57
CA GLU A 40 22.58 -23.05 -25.75
C GLU A 40 22.73 -23.86 -24.45
N GLU A 41 22.29 -25.13 -24.58
CA GLU A 41 22.30 -26.37 -23.76
C GLU A 41 22.84 -26.46 -22.32
N LYS A 42 23.19 -25.40 -21.59
CA LYS A 42 23.44 -25.50 -20.15
C LYS A 42 23.14 -24.19 -19.42
N LYS A 43 21.94 -24.06 -18.86
CA LYS A 43 21.59 -22.98 -17.93
C LYS A 43 22.38 -23.18 -16.62
N THR A 44 23.43 -22.40 -16.44
CA THR A 44 24.07 -22.27 -15.12
C THR A 44 23.44 -21.08 -14.39
N THR A 45 22.73 -21.36 -13.30
CA THR A 45 22.28 -20.31 -12.37
C THR A 45 23.51 -19.84 -11.62
N ASN A 46 23.98 -18.62 -11.91
CA ASN A 46 25.00 -17.98 -11.09
C ASN A 46 24.27 -17.24 -9.96
N GLU A 47 24.44 -17.72 -8.73
CA GLU A 47 23.95 -17.03 -7.53
C GLU A 47 24.76 -15.75 -7.34
N ARG A 48 24.13 -14.58 -7.55
CA ARG A 48 24.85 -13.29 -7.65
C ARG A 48 24.78 -12.43 -6.39
N GLY A 49 24.06 -12.88 -5.36
CA GLY A 49 24.04 -12.23 -4.05
C GLY A 49 22.74 -12.46 -3.28
N THR A 50 22.70 -12.04 -2.02
CA THR A 50 21.50 -12.02 -1.18
C THR A 50 20.83 -10.65 -1.23
N ASP A 51 19.49 -10.60 -1.27
CA ASP A 51 18.74 -9.35 -1.13
C ASP A 51 18.89 -8.75 0.28
N LEU A 52 18.88 -7.42 0.37
CA LEU A 52 18.92 -6.67 1.63
C LEU A 52 17.75 -7.07 2.52
N PHE A 53 18.03 -7.59 3.72
CA PHE A 53 17.02 -8.10 4.66
C PHE A 53 16.00 -7.00 5.06
N PRO A 54 14.72 -7.11 4.66
CA PRO A 54 13.68 -6.20 5.11
C PRO A 54 13.05 -6.72 6.41
N LEU A 55 12.80 -5.83 7.35
CA LEU A 55 12.09 -6.15 8.58
C LEU A 55 11.03 -5.07 8.85
N SER A 56 9.80 -5.48 9.07
CA SER A 56 8.71 -4.59 9.43
C SER A 56 7.85 -5.18 10.53
N PHE A 57 7.27 -4.31 11.35
CA PHE A 57 6.34 -4.70 12.39
C PHE A 57 5.60 -3.46 12.89
N THR A 58 4.63 -3.71 13.78
CA THR A 58 3.81 -2.69 14.41
C THR A 58 3.86 -2.79 15.92
N THR A 59 3.53 -1.70 16.59
CA THR A 59 3.44 -1.62 18.04
C THR A 59 2.31 -0.66 18.39
N VAL A 60 1.36 -1.12 19.18
CA VAL A 60 0.31 -0.27 19.72
C VAL A 60 0.78 0.31 21.05
N LEU A 61 0.78 1.63 21.15
CA LEU A 61 1.06 2.37 22.37
C LEU A 61 -0.24 2.84 22.98
N HIS A 62 -0.37 2.66 24.30
CA HIS A 62 -1.55 3.08 25.04
C HIS A 62 -1.15 3.71 26.37
N SER A 63 -1.70 4.89 26.66
CA SER A 63 -1.40 5.63 27.89
C SER A 63 -1.88 4.90 29.15
N GLY A 64 -3.02 4.21 29.08
CA GLY A 64 -3.50 3.33 30.16
C GLY A 64 -2.63 2.10 30.41
N ALA A 65 -1.72 1.77 29.49
CA ALA A 65 -0.73 0.70 29.65
C ALA A 65 0.59 1.20 30.27
N GLY A 66 0.61 2.41 30.87
CA GLY A 66 1.79 2.99 31.53
C GLY A 66 2.84 3.52 30.55
N VAL A 67 2.45 3.87 29.33
CA VAL A 67 3.34 4.39 28.28
C VAL A 67 2.98 5.84 27.98
N ASP A 68 3.94 6.75 28.07
CA ASP A 68 3.75 8.09 27.49
C ASP A 68 3.86 7.99 25.97
N VAL A 69 2.72 8.03 25.29
CA VAL A 69 2.62 7.86 23.84
C VAL A 69 3.39 8.96 23.09
N ARG A 70 3.34 10.20 23.56
CA ARG A 70 4.01 11.33 22.91
C ARG A 70 5.52 11.22 23.05
N ALA A 71 6.01 10.99 24.26
CA ALA A 71 7.44 10.86 24.53
C ALA A 71 8.05 9.65 23.79
N GLU A 72 7.32 8.53 23.73
CA GLU A 72 7.77 7.36 22.99
C GLU A 72 7.90 7.67 21.48
N ILE A 73 6.93 8.35 20.86
CA ILE A 73 7.02 8.79 19.46
C ILE A 73 8.23 9.69 19.21
N GLU A 74 8.49 10.66 20.09
CA GLU A 74 9.63 11.59 19.94
C GLU A 74 10.96 10.87 20.03
N SER A 75 11.10 9.97 20.99
CA SER A 75 12.31 9.17 21.12
C SER A 75 12.52 8.22 19.93
N TRP A 76 11.48 7.83 19.18
CA TRP A 76 11.63 7.09 17.92
C TRP A 76 12.07 7.97 16.75
N LYS A 77 11.65 9.23 16.71
CA LYS A 77 12.07 10.21 15.68
C LYS A 77 13.60 10.36 15.65
N GLU A 78 14.24 10.41 16.81
CA GLU A 78 15.70 10.56 16.93
C GLU A 78 16.48 9.30 16.51
N LEU A 79 15.81 8.15 16.47
CA LEU A 79 16.40 6.87 16.11
C LEU A 79 16.25 6.54 14.63
N VAL A 80 15.46 7.31 13.88
CA VAL A 80 15.42 7.18 12.42
C VAL A 80 16.82 7.38 11.88
N THR A 81 17.24 6.56 10.91
CA THR A 81 18.61 6.45 10.35
C THR A 81 19.65 5.75 11.22
N LYS A 82 19.38 5.51 12.52
CA LYS A 82 20.32 4.77 13.37
C LYS A 82 20.34 3.29 13.01
N VAL A 83 21.47 2.67 13.33
CA VAL A 83 21.79 1.30 12.93
C VAL A 83 22.10 0.47 14.18
N ASN A 84 21.44 -0.67 14.33
CA ASN A 84 21.69 -1.59 15.44
C ASN A 84 21.29 -3.03 15.10
N TYR A 85 21.70 -3.98 15.94
CA TYR A 85 21.21 -5.36 15.86
C TYR A 85 19.82 -5.45 16.46
N PHE A 86 18.97 -6.24 15.80
CA PHE A 86 17.66 -6.60 16.31
C PHE A 86 17.74 -7.93 17.04
N TYR A 87 17.15 -8.01 18.21
CA TYR A 87 17.05 -9.21 19.01
C TYR A 87 15.58 -9.56 19.22
N LEU A 88 15.22 -10.82 19.01
CA LEU A 88 13.89 -11.36 19.26
C LEU A 88 14.03 -12.54 20.22
N GLY A 89 13.33 -12.50 21.36
CA GLY A 89 13.43 -13.53 22.41
C GLY A 89 14.87 -13.73 22.93
N GLY A 90 15.67 -12.66 22.95
CA GLY A 90 17.10 -12.72 23.34
C GLY A 90 18.06 -13.25 22.28
N LYS A 91 17.57 -13.68 21.10
CA LYS A 91 18.41 -14.13 19.99
C LYS A 91 18.53 -13.06 18.92
N LYS A 92 19.71 -12.94 18.30
CA LYS A 92 19.94 -12.01 17.19
C LYS A 92 19.10 -12.41 15.98
N LEU A 93 18.36 -11.47 15.41
CA LEU A 93 17.54 -11.64 14.22
C LEU A 93 18.20 -10.92 13.04
N GLY A 94 18.84 -11.70 12.17
CA GLY A 94 19.40 -11.19 10.92
C GLY A 94 20.67 -10.34 11.07
N PRO A 95 21.03 -9.61 9.99
CA PRO A 95 22.19 -8.73 9.93
C PRO A 95 21.95 -7.42 10.71
N LYS A 96 22.89 -6.47 10.61
CA LYS A 96 22.75 -5.17 11.28
C LYS A 96 21.68 -4.36 10.54
N LEU A 97 20.70 -3.80 11.26
CA LEU A 97 19.54 -3.14 10.64
C LEU A 97 19.54 -1.64 10.88
N GLN A 98 19.17 -0.89 9.84
CA GLN A 98 18.91 0.54 9.90
C GLN A 98 17.40 0.80 9.97
N LEU A 99 16.99 1.69 10.87
CA LEU A 99 15.62 2.18 10.89
C LEU A 99 15.39 3.15 9.74
N ARG A 100 14.58 2.76 8.76
CA ARG A 100 14.28 3.56 7.56
C ARG A 100 13.13 4.51 7.78
N LYS A 101 12.09 4.05 8.49
CA LYS A 101 10.86 4.80 8.66
C LYS A 101 10.12 4.37 9.91
N VAL A 102 9.51 5.36 10.56
CA VAL A 102 8.51 5.18 11.60
C VAL A 102 7.27 5.94 11.16
N SER A 103 6.14 5.27 11.07
CA SER A 103 4.85 5.90 10.80
C SER A 103 3.92 5.77 11.99
N VAL A 104 3.19 6.83 12.29
CA VAL A 104 2.19 6.88 13.38
C VAL A 104 0.80 6.89 12.75
N SER A 105 -0.07 6.00 13.20
CA SER A 105 -1.47 5.89 12.76
C SER A 105 -2.40 5.61 13.94
N ASN A 106 -3.71 5.61 13.70
CA ASN A 106 -4.74 5.35 14.72
C ASN A 106 -4.54 6.16 16.01
N VAL A 107 -4.29 7.46 15.86
CA VAL A 107 -4.04 8.33 17.01
C VAL A 107 -5.37 8.73 17.63
N GLU A 108 -5.57 8.37 18.89
CA GLU A 108 -6.67 8.88 19.71
C GLU A 108 -6.17 9.95 20.65
N ILE A 109 -6.92 11.03 20.77
CA ILE A 109 -6.56 12.24 21.50
C ILE A 109 -7.69 12.53 22.49
N ASP A 110 -7.34 12.97 23.71
CA ASP A 110 -8.33 13.43 24.69
C ASP A 110 -8.76 14.89 24.46
N ASP A 111 -9.77 15.36 25.21
CA ASP A 111 -10.30 16.74 25.12
C ASP A 111 -9.25 17.83 25.42
N LEU A 112 -8.10 17.44 25.97
CA LEU A 112 -6.97 18.33 26.29
C LEU A 112 -5.85 18.25 25.23
N GLY A 113 -6.05 17.53 24.13
CA GLY A 113 -5.07 17.41 23.06
C GLY A 113 -3.94 16.40 23.31
N ARG A 114 -4.04 15.59 24.37
CA ARG A 114 -3.01 14.58 24.69
C ARG A 114 -3.29 13.28 23.96
N MET A 115 -2.27 12.72 23.32
CA MET A 115 -2.38 11.43 22.65
C MET A 115 -2.50 10.30 23.69
N ARG A 116 -3.54 9.48 23.56
CA ARG A 116 -3.87 8.37 24.46
C ARG A 116 -3.59 7.02 23.87
N LEU A 117 -3.76 6.89 22.56
CA LEU A 117 -3.47 5.68 21.79
C LEU A 117 -2.75 6.10 20.51
N ALA A 118 -1.77 5.31 20.08
CA ALA A 118 -1.19 5.42 18.75
C ALA A 118 -0.66 4.07 18.29
N THR A 119 -0.81 3.75 17.01
CA THR A 119 -0.15 2.60 16.38
C THR A 119 1.10 3.09 15.67
N LEU A 120 2.26 2.52 16.03
CA LEU A 120 3.52 2.72 15.31
C LEU A 120 3.74 1.58 14.34
N SER A 121 4.13 1.91 13.11
CA SER A 121 4.66 0.95 12.14
C SER A 121 6.10 1.28 11.82
N PHE A 122 6.94 0.25 11.83
CA PHE A 122 8.37 0.36 11.63
C PHE A 122 8.78 -0.35 10.35
N GLU A 123 9.67 0.30 9.59
CA GLU A 123 10.33 -0.30 8.43
C GLU A 123 11.85 -0.23 8.65
N PHE A 124 12.48 -1.41 8.71
CA PHE A 124 13.91 -1.62 8.79
C PHE A 124 14.42 -2.23 7.50
N LYS A 125 15.67 -1.90 7.16
CA LYS A 125 16.44 -2.58 6.13
C LYS A 125 17.82 -2.93 6.67
N GLU A 126 18.41 -3.99 6.14
CA GLU A 126 19.82 -4.27 6.34
C GLU A 126 20.67 -3.04 6.04
N TYR A 127 21.60 -2.78 6.95
CA TYR A 127 22.56 -1.70 6.80
C TYR A 127 23.72 -2.17 5.95
N ASP A 128 23.87 -1.53 4.81
CA ASP A 128 24.98 -1.69 3.90
C ASP A 128 25.74 -0.35 3.81
N PRO A 129 27.03 -0.31 4.22
CA PRO A 129 27.83 0.90 4.22
C PRO A 129 28.05 1.48 2.81
N ASP A 130 27.88 0.69 1.75
CA ASP A 130 28.17 1.10 0.37
C ASP A 130 26.96 1.68 -0.38
N THR A 131 25.74 1.47 0.15
CA THR A 131 24.47 2.02 -0.41
C THR A 131 23.85 3.11 0.46
N THR A 132 24.64 3.73 1.34
CA THR A 132 24.20 4.71 2.35
C THR A 132 23.92 6.11 1.76
N SER A 133 23.07 6.22 0.74
CA SER A 133 22.40 7.47 0.40
C SER A 133 20.90 7.25 0.48
N VAL A 134 20.31 7.60 1.62
CA VAL A 134 18.85 7.68 1.75
C VAL A 134 18.46 9.10 1.38
N PRO A 135 17.85 9.35 0.20
CA PRO A 135 17.18 10.63 0.00
C PRO A 135 16.10 10.74 1.07
N VAL A 136 16.14 11.83 1.84
CA VAL A 136 15.05 12.20 2.76
C VAL A 136 13.81 12.33 1.90
N SER A 137 12.91 11.36 2.00
CA SER A 137 11.61 11.45 1.35
C SER A 137 10.78 12.45 2.17
N THR A 138 10.77 13.71 1.73
CA THR A 138 9.90 14.78 2.23
C THR A 138 8.45 14.59 1.74
N THR A 139 7.98 13.35 1.66
CA THR A 139 6.59 13.07 1.34
C THR A 139 5.77 13.49 2.54
N ALA A 140 5.24 14.71 2.47
CA ALA A 140 4.29 15.27 3.40
C ALA A 140 3.23 14.21 3.73
N LEU A 141 2.91 14.12 5.02
CA LEU A 141 1.83 13.30 5.56
C LEU A 141 0.58 13.50 4.70
N ASN A 142 0.24 12.52 3.87
CA ASN A 142 -1.03 12.51 3.17
C ASN A 142 -2.08 12.04 4.18
N VAL A 143 -2.45 12.92 5.11
CA VAL A 143 -3.48 12.68 6.13
C VAL A 143 -4.83 12.71 5.42
N LYS A 144 -5.25 11.56 4.91
CA LYS A 144 -6.68 11.32 4.71
C LYS A 144 -7.23 10.81 6.03
N ALA A 145 -8.12 11.58 6.64
CA ALA A 145 -8.90 11.16 7.80
C ALA A 145 -9.58 9.82 7.50
N SER A 146 -9.25 8.81 8.29
CA SER A 146 -9.84 7.47 8.21
C SER A 146 -11.28 7.52 8.73
N THR A 147 -12.26 7.65 7.84
CA THR A 147 -13.61 7.17 8.12
C THR A 147 -13.74 5.73 7.66
N ALA A 148 -14.19 4.90 8.60
CA ALA A 148 -14.73 3.55 8.41
C ALA A 148 -13.73 2.39 8.36
N SER A 149 -13.56 1.78 9.53
CA SER A 149 -13.57 0.34 9.72
C SER A 149 -14.37 -0.39 8.63
N LYS A 150 -13.68 -1.04 7.68
CA LYS A 150 -14.10 -2.21 6.87
C LYS A 150 -13.07 -2.47 5.76
N SER A 151 -11.92 -3.02 6.13
CA SER A 151 -11.13 -3.86 5.21
C SER A 151 -10.11 -4.66 6.02
N GLN A 152 -10.60 -5.63 6.80
CA GLN A 152 -9.76 -6.74 7.21
C GLN A 152 -9.80 -7.81 6.10
N ASN A 153 -8.59 -8.23 5.70
CA ASN A 153 -8.26 -9.38 4.85
C ASN A 153 -8.61 -9.32 3.35
N LYS A 154 -7.66 -8.81 2.56
CA LYS A 154 -7.24 -9.53 1.35
C LYS A 154 -5.74 -9.31 1.09
N PRO A 155 -4.90 -10.36 1.08
CA PRO A 155 -3.51 -10.22 0.64
C PRO A 155 -3.47 -9.77 -0.83
N ALA A 156 -2.59 -8.83 -1.14
CA ALA A 156 -2.31 -8.42 -2.50
C ALA A 156 -1.70 -9.59 -3.27
N ASN A 157 -2.46 -10.16 -4.20
CA ASN A 157 -1.91 -11.11 -5.16
C ASN A 157 -1.20 -10.31 -6.25
N THR A 158 0.13 -10.33 -6.24
CA THR A 158 1.01 -9.72 -7.25
C THR A 158 1.08 -10.56 -8.54
N GLN A 159 -0.05 -11.08 -8.99
CA GLN A 159 -0.24 -11.70 -10.30
C GLN A 159 -1.68 -11.50 -10.77
N ALA A 160 -1.96 -10.34 -11.35
CA ALA A 160 -2.98 -10.21 -12.38
C ALA A 160 -2.31 -9.47 -13.52
N GLN A 161 -1.86 -10.24 -14.52
CA GLN A 161 -1.51 -9.72 -15.84
C GLN A 161 -2.52 -8.65 -16.23
N ALA A 162 -2.03 -7.54 -16.79
CA ALA A 162 -2.89 -6.56 -17.46
C ALA A 162 -3.88 -7.32 -18.35
N ALA A 163 -5.13 -7.42 -17.89
CA ALA A 163 -6.19 -7.96 -18.71
C ALA A 163 -6.21 -7.12 -20.00
N PRO A 164 -6.28 -7.74 -21.18
CA PRO A 164 -6.35 -6.97 -22.42
C PRO A 164 -7.50 -5.97 -22.27
N LYS A 165 -7.20 -4.68 -22.42
CA LYS A 165 -8.22 -3.63 -22.41
C LYS A 165 -9.33 -4.10 -23.35
N LYS A 166 -10.53 -4.38 -22.82
CA LYS A 166 -11.67 -4.74 -23.65
C LYS A 166 -11.96 -3.55 -24.55
N THR A 167 -11.50 -3.63 -25.79
CA THR A 167 -11.78 -2.64 -26.82
C THR A 167 -13.27 -2.67 -27.10
N ILE A 168 -13.94 -1.53 -26.96
CA ILE A 168 -15.36 -1.39 -27.27
C ILE A 168 -15.50 -1.53 -28.78
N SER A 169 -16.31 -2.48 -29.24
CA SER A 169 -16.60 -2.71 -30.66
C SER A 169 -18.08 -2.45 -30.96
N VAL A 170 -18.39 -2.19 -32.23
CA VAL A 170 -19.79 -2.07 -32.69
C VAL A 170 -20.52 -3.39 -32.41
N GLY A 171 -21.69 -3.30 -31.75
CA GLY A 171 -22.47 -4.44 -31.30
C GLY A 171 -22.35 -4.75 -29.80
N CYS A 172 -21.35 -4.23 -29.10
CA CYS A 172 -21.23 -4.41 -27.65
C CYS A 172 -22.33 -3.68 -26.87
N TYR A 173 -22.71 -4.21 -25.71
CA TYR A 173 -23.56 -3.51 -24.76
C TYR A 173 -22.71 -2.69 -23.79
N VAL A 174 -23.12 -1.45 -23.59
CA VAL A 174 -22.38 -0.51 -22.76
C VAL A 174 -23.32 0.33 -21.92
N LYS A 175 -22.82 0.79 -20.77
CA LYS A 175 -23.52 1.74 -19.90
C LYS A 175 -22.80 3.09 -19.92
N PRO A 176 -23.51 4.20 -20.18
CA PRO A 176 -22.94 5.52 -20.06
C PRO A 176 -22.80 5.90 -18.58
N THR A 177 -21.63 6.42 -18.23
CA THR A 177 -21.29 6.93 -16.89
C THR A 177 -21.19 8.46 -16.86
N GLY A 178 -21.14 9.08 -18.05
CA GLY A 178 -21.10 10.54 -18.22
C GLY A 178 -22.36 11.26 -17.76
N SER A 179 -22.21 12.56 -17.50
CA SER A 179 -23.32 13.43 -17.09
C SER A 179 -24.05 14.07 -18.27
N ARG A 180 -23.40 14.14 -19.44
CA ARG A 180 -23.90 14.79 -20.65
C ARG A 180 -23.61 13.95 -21.89
N TYR A 181 -24.51 14.00 -22.87
CA TYR A 181 -24.26 13.49 -24.20
C TYR A 181 -23.18 14.31 -24.89
N ALA A 182 -22.56 13.74 -25.92
CA ALA A 182 -21.64 14.45 -26.79
C ALA A 182 -22.32 15.53 -27.67
N THR A 183 -23.65 15.64 -27.57
CA THR A 183 -24.51 16.72 -28.12
C THR A 183 -24.77 17.84 -27.10
N GLY A 184 -24.27 17.72 -25.86
CA GLY A 184 -24.37 18.74 -24.79
C GLY A 184 -25.58 18.62 -23.86
N GLN A 185 -26.60 17.84 -24.25
CA GLN A 185 -27.77 17.56 -23.43
C GLN A 185 -27.42 16.70 -22.20
N LYS A 186 -28.12 16.90 -21.09
CA LYS A 186 -27.93 16.11 -19.86
C LYS A 186 -28.44 14.68 -20.05
N ILE A 187 -27.67 13.67 -19.63
CA ILE A 187 -28.09 12.27 -19.71
C ILE A 187 -29.10 11.97 -18.59
N PRO A 188 -30.34 11.53 -18.91
CA PRO A 188 -31.32 11.11 -17.91
C PRO A 188 -30.86 9.88 -17.10
N ASN A 189 -31.33 9.75 -15.86
CA ASN A 189 -30.93 8.63 -15.00
C ASN A 189 -31.29 7.25 -15.57
N TRP A 190 -32.47 7.12 -16.20
CA TRP A 190 -32.91 5.87 -16.82
C TRP A 190 -31.94 5.36 -17.91
N VAL A 191 -31.21 6.27 -18.55
CA VAL A 191 -30.22 5.92 -19.59
C VAL A 191 -28.95 5.33 -18.96
N LYS A 192 -28.56 5.81 -17.77
CA LYS A 192 -27.38 5.32 -17.03
C LYS A 192 -27.63 3.97 -16.35
N GLU A 193 -28.87 3.71 -15.97
CA GLU A 193 -29.26 2.45 -15.31
C GLU A 193 -29.33 1.27 -16.29
N ARG A 194 -29.67 1.54 -17.56
CA ARG A 194 -29.83 0.54 -18.63
C ARG A 194 -28.57 0.40 -19.49
N SER A 195 -28.35 -0.81 -20.00
CA SER A 195 -27.33 -1.07 -21.03
C SER A 195 -27.88 -0.75 -22.42
N HIS A 196 -27.03 -0.20 -23.29
CA HIS A 196 -27.37 0.17 -24.66
C HIS A 196 -26.38 -0.46 -25.62
N LYS A 197 -26.88 -0.91 -26.79
CA LYS A 197 -26.04 -1.47 -27.84
C LYS A 197 -25.25 -0.36 -28.54
N VAL A 198 -23.97 -0.58 -28.76
CA VAL A 198 -23.11 0.31 -29.57
C VAL A 198 -23.45 0.11 -31.03
N SER A 199 -23.93 1.17 -31.69
CA SER A 199 -24.29 1.14 -33.11
C SER A 199 -23.17 1.67 -34.00
N GLN A 200 -22.36 2.63 -33.51
CA GLN A 200 -21.26 3.19 -34.28
C GLN A 200 -20.19 3.78 -33.36
N ILE A 201 -18.92 3.73 -33.77
CA ILE A 201 -17.79 4.34 -33.04
C ILE A 201 -17.09 5.33 -33.96
N LYS A 202 -16.81 6.53 -33.45
CA LYS A 202 -15.97 7.56 -34.08
C LYS A 202 -14.79 7.84 -33.17
N GLU A 203 -13.76 7.01 -33.28
CA GLU A 203 -12.57 7.08 -32.43
C GLU A 203 -11.83 8.42 -32.59
N SER A 204 -11.75 8.94 -33.82
CA SER A 204 -11.14 10.25 -34.13
C SER A 204 -11.80 11.44 -33.41
N GLN A 205 -13.04 11.27 -32.96
CA GLN A 205 -13.80 12.30 -32.25
C GLN A 205 -14.10 11.90 -30.80
N ASN A 206 -13.56 10.77 -30.31
CA ASN A 206 -13.82 10.20 -28.99
C ASN A 206 -15.33 10.02 -28.69
N LYS A 207 -16.13 9.61 -29.69
CA LYS A 207 -17.59 9.50 -29.58
C LYS A 207 -18.11 8.12 -29.98
N VAL A 208 -19.15 7.66 -29.31
CA VAL A 208 -19.85 6.39 -29.57
C VAL A 208 -21.36 6.62 -29.66
N LEU A 209 -22.00 6.04 -30.67
CA LEU A 209 -23.45 6.10 -30.89
C LEU A 209 -24.10 4.88 -30.24
N LEU A 210 -25.10 5.13 -29.39
CA LEU A 210 -25.80 4.10 -28.64
C LEU A 210 -27.25 3.97 -29.12
N GLY A 211 -27.70 2.73 -29.33
CA GLY A 211 -29.10 2.40 -29.57
C GLY A 211 -29.69 2.99 -30.85
N HIS A 212 -28.98 2.95 -31.96
CA HIS A 212 -29.56 3.24 -33.29
C HIS A 212 -29.95 1.93 -33.99
N PRO A 213 -31.14 1.83 -34.62
CA PRO A 213 -32.20 2.84 -34.74
C PRO A 213 -33.25 2.85 -33.61
N ASP A 214 -33.43 1.74 -32.88
CA ASP A 214 -34.60 1.52 -32.00
C ASP A 214 -34.39 1.89 -30.52
N GLY A 215 -33.36 2.66 -30.20
CA GLY A 215 -32.96 3.00 -28.82
C GLY A 215 -32.74 4.50 -28.62
N ILE A 216 -31.78 4.85 -27.75
CA ILE A 216 -31.55 6.25 -27.37
C ILE A 216 -31.00 7.13 -28.49
N ASN A 217 -30.50 6.50 -29.57
CA ASN A 217 -29.94 7.13 -30.77
C ASN A 217 -29.12 8.40 -30.49
N SER A 218 -28.22 8.31 -29.51
CA SER A 218 -27.50 9.46 -28.97
C SER A 218 -26.01 9.18 -28.87
N TRP A 219 -25.21 10.21 -29.11
CA TRP A 219 -23.74 10.14 -29.00
C TRP A 219 -23.28 10.39 -27.57
N VAL A 220 -22.40 9.53 -27.06
CA VAL A 220 -21.73 9.64 -25.75
C VAL A 220 -20.21 9.60 -25.96
N TYR A 221 -19.43 10.13 -25.03
CA TYR A 221 -17.96 10.04 -25.09
C TYR A 221 -17.47 8.62 -24.81
N LEU A 222 -16.54 8.12 -25.62
CA LEU A 222 -15.99 6.77 -25.47
C LEU A 222 -15.26 6.59 -24.12
N SER A 223 -14.67 7.68 -23.61
CA SER A 223 -14.03 7.73 -22.29
C SER A 223 -14.99 7.66 -21.09
N GLU A 224 -16.28 7.89 -21.30
CA GLU A 224 -17.30 7.91 -20.25
C GLU A 224 -18.29 6.75 -20.36
N VAL A 225 -17.85 5.65 -20.97
CA VAL A 225 -18.68 4.48 -21.26
C VAL A 225 -17.98 3.23 -20.74
N THR A 226 -18.75 2.39 -20.04
CA THR A 226 -18.27 1.12 -19.47
C THR A 226 -18.93 -0.05 -20.16
N LEU A 227 -18.14 -1.02 -20.61
CA LEU A 227 -18.64 -2.25 -21.20
C LEU A 227 -19.32 -3.13 -20.14
N VAL A 228 -20.50 -3.64 -20.48
CA VAL A 228 -21.34 -4.50 -19.61
C VAL A 228 -21.32 -5.93 -20.14
#